data_AF-A9JXH7-F1
#
_entry.id   AF-A9JXH7-F1
#
_cell.length_a   1.000
_cell.length_b   1.000
_cell.length_c   1.000
_cell.angle_alpha   90.00
_cell.angle_beta   90.00
_cell.angle_gamma   90.00
#
_symmetry.space_group_name_H-M   'P 1'
#
loop_
_entity.id
_entity.type
_entity.pdbx_description
1 polymer ?
#
loop_
_entity_poly.entity_id
_entity_poly.type
_entity_poly.pdbx_seq_one_letter_code
_entity_poly.pdbx_strand_id
1 'polypeptide(L)'
;MSKLQYRQEPLAIIGFGCRLPGGNSNPQKLWEFLERGEVAYNKAPKDRFNIDGHYDGSHKPRTMRQGGGMFLNDVDLADFDAPFFEISGTGKDYP
;
A
#
# COMPACT_ATOMS: atom_id res chain seq x y z
N MET A 1 9.55 -14.68 47.82
CA MET A 1 8.55 -14.25 46.82
C MET A 1 9.03 -14.69 45.45
N SER A 2 8.44 -15.74 44.86
CA SER A 2 8.76 -16.15 43.49
C SER A 2 8.13 -15.17 42.50
N LYS A 3 8.93 -14.74 41.53
CA LYS A 3 8.52 -13.83 40.46
C LYS A 3 7.62 -14.62 39.51
N LEU A 4 6.38 -14.19 39.25
CA LEU A 4 5.56 -14.78 38.19
C LEU A 4 6.29 -14.55 36.85
N GLN A 5 6.71 -15.63 36.19
CA GLN A 5 7.13 -15.57 34.80
C GLN A 5 5.89 -15.59 33.91
N TYR A 6 5.61 -14.48 33.24
CA TYR A 6 4.66 -14.46 32.14
C TYR A 6 5.35 -15.04 30.90
N ARG A 7 5.09 -16.31 30.62
CA ARG A 7 5.49 -16.93 29.36
C ARG A 7 4.44 -16.54 28.33
N GLN A 8 4.82 -15.68 27.38
CA GLN A 8 3.93 -15.33 26.27
C GLN A 8 3.67 -16.58 25.45
N GLU A 9 2.39 -16.84 25.16
CA GLU A 9 1.99 -17.91 24.25
C GLU A 9 2.43 -17.52 22.83
N PRO A 10 3.16 -18.39 22.11
CA PRO A 10 3.54 -18.10 20.73
C PRO A 10 2.31 -17.99 19.83
N LEU A 11 2.21 -16.89 19.08
CA LEU A 11 1.17 -16.71 18.06
C LEU A 11 1.72 -17.08 16.68
N ALA A 12 1.01 -17.98 16.00
CA ALA A 12 1.34 -18.38 14.64
C ALA A 12 0.68 -17.44 13.62
N ILE A 13 1.43 -17.06 12.59
CA ILE A 13 0.88 -16.42 11.38
C ILE A 13 0.42 -17.54 10.46
N ILE A 14 -0.91 -17.75 10.36
CA ILE A 14 -1.50 -18.84 9.57
C ILE A 14 -1.92 -18.41 8.15
N GLY A 15 -1.83 -17.11 7.85
CA GLY A 15 -2.18 -16.55 6.55
C GLY A 15 -1.61 -15.15 6.37
N PHE A 16 -1.33 -14.79 5.12
CA PHE A 16 -0.81 -13.49 4.74
C PHE A 16 -1.28 -13.14 3.33
N GLY A 17 -1.71 -11.89 3.14
CA GLY A 17 -2.08 -11.34 1.85
C GLY A 17 -1.53 -9.92 1.77
N CYS A 18 -1.09 -9.50 0.59
CA CYS A 18 -0.56 -8.16 0.39
C CYS A 18 -0.83 -7.66 -1.03
N ARG A 19 -0.93 -6.33 -1.13
CA ARG A 19 -0.87 -5.58 -2.38
C ARG A 19 0.06 -4.41 -2.13
N LEU A 20 1.27 -4.51 -2.65
CA LEU A 20 2.39 -3.60 -2.38
C LEU A 20 2.96 -3.05 -3.70
N PRO A 21 3.69 -1.91 -3.64
CA PRO A 21 4.30 -1.31 -4.83
C PRO A 21 5.24 -2.26 -5.56
N GLY A 22 5.45 -2.01 -6.85
CA GLY A 22 6.32 -2.85 -7.69
C GLY A 22 5.63 -4.11 -8.24
N GLY A 23 4.29 -4.11 -8.31
CA GLY A 23 3.52 -5.25 -8.82
C GLY A 23 3.37 -6.40 -7.83
N ASN A 24 3.70 -6.16 -6.55
CA ASN A 24 3.70 -7.14 -5.47
C ASN A 24 2.26 -7.40 -4.98
N SER A 25 1.48 -8.07 -5.83
CA SER A 25 0.04 -8.31 -5.65
C SER A 25 -0.29 -9.54 -4.80
N ASN A 26 0.72 -10.25 -4.29
CA ASN A 26 0.58 -11.41 -3.41
C ASN A 26 1.92 -11.71 -2.69
N PRO A 27 1.93 -12.57 -1.65
CA PRO A 27 3.13 -12.90 -0.89
C PRO A 27 4.29 -13.49 -1.71
N GLN A 28 4.00 -14.31 -2.71
CA GLN A 28 5.02 -14.95 -3.55
C GLN A 28 5.78 -13.90 -4.36
N LYS A 29 5.06 -12.98 -5.01
CA LYS A 29 5.69 -11.88 -5.76
C LYS A 29 6.52 -10.98 -4.86
N LEU A 30 6.02 -10.66 -3.67
CA LEU A 30 6.78 -9.90 -2.68
C LEU A 30 8.08 -10.62 -2.30
N TRP A 31 8.01 -11.94 -2.06
CA TRP A 31 9.19 -12.72 -1.72
C TRP A 31 10.25 -12.66 -2.82
N GLU A 32 9.85 -12.94 -4.07
CA GLU A 32 10.75 -12.88 -5.22
C GLU A 32 11.33 -11.47 -5.43
N PHE A 33 10.53 -10.43 -5.22
CA PHE A 33 10.98 -9.03 -5.30
C PHE A 33 12.05 -8.70 -4.26
N LEU A 34 11.85 -9.18 -3.02
CA LEU A 34 12.82 -8.99 -1.93
C LEU A 34 14.10 -9.80 -2.16
N GLU A 35 14.00 -11.03 -2.65
CA GLU A 35 15.17 -11.85 -3.02
C GLU A 35 16.03 -11.18 -4.09
N ARG A 36 15.41 -10.46 -5.03
CA ARG A 36 16.12 -9.66 -6.04
C ARG A 36 16.68 -8.34 -5.50
N GLY A 37 16.38 -7.96 -4.25
CA GLY A 37 16.85 -6.71 -3.64
C GLY A 37 16.30 -5.46 -4.32
N GLU A 38 15.13 -5.56 -4.95
CA GLU A 38 14.57 -4.47 -5.75
C GLU A 38 13.98 -3.35 -4.89
N VAL A 39 13.83 -2.17 -5.49
CA VAL A 39 13.24 -0.98 -4.85
C VAL A 39 12.10 -0.48 -5.73
N ALA A 40 10.88 -0.49 -5.18
CA ALA A 40 9.65 -0.21 -5.94
C ALA A 40 9.37 1.29 -6.10
N TYR A 41 10.41 2.11 -6.21
CA TYR A 41 10.24 3.55 -6.33
C TYR A 41 9.61 3.91 -7.68
N ASN A 42 8.59 4.75 -7.64
CA ASN A 42 7.92 5.29 -8.81
C ASN A 42 7.49 6.75 -8.57
N LYS A 43 7.21 7.46 -9.67
CA LYS A 43 6.53 8.75 -9.60
C LYS A 43 5.12 8.54 -9.03
N ALA A 44 4.61 9.54 -8.32
CA ALA A 44 3.21 9.53 -7.91
C ALA A 44 2.30 9.35 -9.14
N PRO A 45 1.37 8.38 -9.14
CA PRO A 45 0.44 8.21 -10.25
C PRO A 45 -0.43 9.47 -10.43
N LYS A 46 -0.60 9.91 -11.69
CA LYS A 46 -1.22 11.21 -12.02
C LYS A 46 -2.70 11.30 -11.63
N ASP A 47 -3.37 10.15 -11.56
CA ASP A 47 -4.74 9.95 -11.11
C ASP A 47 -4.93 10.14 -9.60
N ARG A 48 -3.84 10.16 -8.82
CA ARG A 48 -3.91 10.31 -7.35
C ARG A 48 -3.94 11.76 -6.93
N PHE A 49 -2.99 12.54 -7.43
CA PHE A 49 -2.86 13.97 -7.19
C PHE A 49 -1.87 14.59 -8.18
N ASN A 50 -1.96 15.91 -8.37
CA ASN A 50 -1.05 16.65 -9.24
C ASN A 50 0.31 16.87 -8.56
N ILE A 51 1.24 15.94 -8.73
CA ILE A 51 2.59 16.05 -8.15
C ILE A 51 3.34 17.29 -8.64
N ASP A 52 3.15 17.73 -9.89
CA ASP A 52 3.84 18.89 -10.45
C ASP A 52 3.41 20.20 -9.75
N GLY A 53 2.20 20.23 -9.17
CA GLY A 53 1.71 21.35 -8.36
C GLY A 53 2.22 21.36 -6.92
N HIS A 54 2.86 20.27 -6.47
CA HIS A 54 3.32 20.10 -5.08
C HIS A 54 4.83 19.93 -4.97
N TYR A 55 5.50 19.38 -5.99
CA TYR A 55 6.92 19.08 -5.97
C TYR A 55 7.78 20.33 -6.24
N ASP A 56 8.75 20.59 -5.35
CA ASP A 56 9.73 21.67 -5.54
C ASP A 56 11.19 21.25 -5.22
N GLY A 57 11.41 20.01 -4.78
CA GLY A 57 12.73 19.49 -4.43
C GLY A 57 13.37 20.11 -3.18
N SER A 58 12.66 20.98 -2.46
CA SER A 58 13.17 21.78 -1.34
C SER A 58 12.48 21.43 -0.01
N HIS A 59 12.80 22.18 1.05
CA HIS A 59 12.14 22.09 2.36
C HIS A 59 11.15 23.25 2.61
N LYS A 60 10.74 23.95 1.55
CA LYS A 60 9.83 25.08 1.66
C LYS A 60 8.47 24.63 2.23
N PRO A 61 7.84 25.42 3.12
CA PRO A 61 6.50 25.11 3.60
C PRO A 61 5.49 24.94 2.46
N ARG A 62 4.60 23.95 2.60
CA ARG A 62 3.52 23.61 1.64
C ARG A 62 4.01 23.07 0.30
N THR A 63 5.19 22.45 0.28
CA THR A 63 5.74 21.76 -0.90
C THR A 63 6.23 20.37 -0.52
N MET A 64 6.43 19.54 -1.54
CA MET A 64 6.99 18.22 -1.42
C MET A 64 8.41 18.20 -1.98
N ARG A 65 9.32 17.67 -1.17
CA ARG A 65 10.71 17.43 -1.60
C ARG A 65 10.84 16.26 -2.56
N GLN A 66 9.95 15.28 -2.49
CA GLN A 66 10.01 14.05 -3.28
C GLN A 66 8.93 14.04 -4.36
N GLY A 67 9.31 13.77 -5.60
CA GLY A 67 8.39 13.69 -6.76
C GLY A 67 7.70 12.33 -6.90
N GLY A 68 7.80 11.48 -5.88
CA GLY A 68 7.45 10.07 -5.96
C GLY A 68 7.76 9.35 -4.66
N GLY A 69 7.48 8.05 -4.65
CA GLY A 69 7.55 7.18 -3.49
C GLY A 69 7.42 5.74 -3.95
N MET A 70 6.75 4.90 -3.18
CA MET A 70 6.42 3.55 -3.59
C MET A 70 4.89 3.46 -3.62
N PHE A 71 4.31 3.67 -4.80
CA PHE A 71 2.85 3.68 -5.00
C PHE A 71 2.38 2.40 -5.68
N LEU A 72 1.15 1.99 -5.37
CA LEU A 72 0.40 1.04 -6.20
C LEU A 72 0.04 1.71 -7.52
N ASN A 73 0.68 1.29 -8.61
CA ASN A 73 0.55 1.90 -9.93
C ASN A 73 0.05 0.90 -11.01
N ASP A 74 -0.16 -0.35 -10.61
CA ASP A 74 -0.63 -1.45 -11.44
C ASP A 74 -2.13 -1.75 -11.24
N VAL A 75 -2.82 -0.92 -10.45
CA VAL A 75 -4.21 -1.15 -10.03
C VAL A 75 -4.95 0.18 -9.91
N ASP A 76 -6.25 0.16 -10.24
CA ASP A 76 -7.17 1.22 -9.87
C ASP A 76 -7.56 1.03 -8.39
N LEU A 77 -7.47 2.09 -7.58
CA LEU A 77 -7.89 2.02 -6.17
C LEU A 77 -9.40 2.11 -6.00
N ALA A 78 -10.12 2.61 -7.00
CA ALA A 78 -11.57 2.62 -7.02
C ALA A 78 -12.16 1.23 -7.36
N ASP A 79 -11.35 0.33 -7.91
CA ASP A 79 -11.75 -1.05 -8.24
C ASP A 79 -11.85 -1.89 -6.97
N PHE A 80 -13.05 -1.87 -6.39
CA PHE A 80 -13.43 -2.59 -5.18
C PHE A 80 -14.63 -3.49 -5.49
N ASP A 81 -14.50 -4.78 -5.18
CA ASP A 81 -15.55 -5.79 -5.37
C ASP A 81 -16.63 -5.64 -4.29
N ALA A 82 -17.41 -4.57 -4.38
CA ALA A 82 -18.47 -4.27 -3.42
C ALA A 82 -19.52 -5.40 -3.30
N PRO A 83 -19.95 -6.06 -4.40
CA PRO A 83 -20.88 -7.20 -4.31
C PRO A 83 -20.35 -8.37 -3.50
N PHE A 84 -19.06 -8.72 -3.62
CA PHE A 84 -18.45 -9.78 -2.80
C PHE A 84 -18.58 -9.50 -1.30
N PHE A 85 -18.52 -8.23 -0.89
CA PHE A 85 -18.66 -7.81 0.50
C PHE A 85 -20.09 -7.41 0.90
N GLU A 86 -21.08 -7.62 0.02
CA GLU A 86 -22.47 -7.19 0.24
C GLU A 86 -22.62 -5.68 0.55
N ILE A 87 -21.70 -4.86 0.04
CA ILE A 87 -21.74 -3.40 0.18
C ILE A 87 -22.49 -2.81 -1.00
N SER A 88 -23.59 -2.10 -0.73
CA SER A 88 -24.28 -1.32 -1.76
C SER A 88 -23.53 -0.02 -2.06
N GLY A 89 -23.43 0.33 -3.33
CA GLY A 89 -22.79 1.58 -3.75
C GLY A 89 -23.69 2.79 -3.52
N THR A 90 -23.10 3.94 -3.17
CA THR A 90 -23.69 5.27 -3.40
C THR A 90 -23.10 5.94 -4.66
N GLY A 91 -22.44 5.14 -5.51
CA GLY A 91 -21.82 5.60 -6.76
C GLY A 91 -22.86 6.05 -7.79
N LYS A 92 -22.44 6.94 -8.69
CA LYS A 92 -23.23 7.63 -9.73
C LYS A 92 -24.15 6.78 -10.63
N ASP A 93 -24.07 5.45 -10.54
CA ASP A 93 -24.78 4.49 -11.38
C ASP A 93 -25.80 3.63 -10.61
N TYR A 94 -26.22 4.07 -9.42
CA TYR A 94 -27.48 3.59 -8.81
C TYR A 94 -28.65 4.36 -9.46
N PRO A 95 -29.76 3.71 -9.87
CA PRO A 95 -30.98 4.44 -10.22
C PRO A 95 -31.54 5.23 -9.02
#